data_AF-A0A0R2RB47-F1
#
_entry.id   AF-A0A0R2RB47-F1
#
_cell.length_a   1.000
_cell.length_b   1.000
_cell.length_c   1.000
_cell.angle_alpha   90.00
_cell.angle_beta   90.00
_cell.angle_gamma   90.00
#
_symmetry.space_group_name_H-M   'P 1'
#
loop_
_entity.id
_entity.type
_entity.pdbx_description
1 polymer ?
#
loop_
_entity_poly.entity_id
_entity_poly.type
_entity_poly.pdbx_seq_one_letter_code
_entity_poly.pdbx_strand_id
1 'polypeptide(L)'
;MNEAHVYLDPDEPDGFYIEETIPGFSIGRVLGNVQYETSQLSRMIKSQIDDAIKQDKMKATEGMDLLENYEKGLSHPTYLSLETA
;
A
#
# COMPACT_ATOMS: atom_id res chain seq x y z
N MET A 1 7.63 -2.17 -7.70
CA MET A 1 8.95 -2.15 -8.39
C MET A 1 9.88 -1.36 -7.52
N ASN A 2 10.99 -1.96 -7.11
CA ASN A 2 12.03 -1.30 -6.32
C ASN A 2 13.27 -1.16 -7.21
N GLU A 3 14.11 -0.17 -6.94
CA GLU A 3 15.40 0.01 -7.60
C GLU A 3 16.51 -0.34 -6.62
N ALA A 4 17.58 -0.97 -7.11
CA ALA A 4 18.76 -1.29 -6.32
C ALA A 4 20.01 -0.94 -7.12
N HIS A 5 20.98 -0.33 -6.45
CA HIS A 5 22.29 -0.01 -7.02
C HIS A 5 23.27 -1.10 -6.60
N VAL A 6 23.84 -1.79 -7.58
CA VAL A 6 24.68 -2.97 -7.38
C VAL A 6 26.10 -2.66 -7.86
N TYR A 7 27.08 -2.93 -7.01
CA TYR A 7 28.50 -2.74 -7.32
C TYR A 7 29.21 -4.08 -7.34
N LEU A 8 30.10 -4.25 -8.32
CA LEU A 8 30.94 -5.42 -8.42
C LEU A 8 32.20 -5.20 -7.58
N ASP A 9 32.47 -6.15 -6.68
CA ASP A 9 33.65 -6.13 -5.83
C ASP A 9 34.25 -7.55 -5.77
N PRO A 10 35.45 -7.77 -6.33
CA PRO A 10 36.12 -9.07 -6.29
C PRO A 10 36.48 -9.56 -4.88
N ASP A 11 36.54 -8.64 -3.90
CA ASP A 11 36.86 -8.98 -2.51
C ASP A 11 35.62 -9.43 -1.72
N GLU A 12 34.41 -9.21 -2.25
CA GLU A 12 33.15 -9.69 -1.67
C GLU A 12 32.91 -11.17 -2.01
N PRO A 13 32.37 -11.99 -1.07
CA PRO A 13 32.15 -13.43 -1.29
C PRO A 13 31.30 -13.77 -2.53
N ASP A 14 30.29 -12.93 -2.83
CA ASP A 14 29.38 -13.11 -3.96
C ASP A 14 29.83 -12.32 -5.21
N GLY A 15 30.96 -11.60 -5.13
CA GLY A 15 31.51 -10.77 -6.21
C GLY A 15 30.78 -9.44 -6.43
N PHE A 16 29.81 -9.11 -5.57
CA PHE A 16 29.06 -7.86 -5.59
C PHE A 16 28.46 -7.53 -4.22
N TYR A 17 28.05 -6.28 -4.02
CA TYR A 17 27.19 -5.89 -2.91
C TYR A 17 26.12 -4.87 -3.36
N ILE A 18 25.06 -4.74 -2.56
CA ILE A 18 24.00 -3.74 -2.78
C ILE A 18 24.39 -2.49 -1.98
N GLU A 19 24.68 -1.40 -2.68
CA GLU A 19 25.02 -0.12 -2.04
C GLU A 19 23.77 0.58 -1.52
N GLU A 20 22.74 0.66 -2.36
CA GLU A 20 21.51 1.39 -2.07
C GLU A 20 20.29 0.63 -2.60
N THR A 21 19.16 0.75 -1.89
CA THR A 21 17.86 0.29 -2.37
C THR A 21 16.85 1.42 -2.23
N ILE A 22 16.20 1.77 -3.34
CA ILE A 22 15.16 2.79 -3.40
C ILE A 22 13.81 2.07 -3.46
N PRO A 23 12.96 2.24 -2.43
CA PRO A 23 11.64 1.61 -2.42
C PRO A 23 10.73 2.26 -3.46
N GLY A 24 9.93 1.43 -4.13
CA GLY A 24 8.86 1.89 -5.01
C GLY A 24 7.80 2.69 -4.26
N PHE A 25 6.95 3.38 -5.01
CA PHE A 25 5.84 4.12 -4.42
C PHE A 25 4.72 3.18 -3.95
N SER A 26 4.10 3.55 -2.83
CA SER A 26 2.82 2.98 -2.42
C SER A 26 1.66 3.58 -3.22
N ILE A 27 0.51 2.92 -3.20
CA ILE A 27 -0.74 3.43 -3.79
C ILE A 27 -1.05 4.83 -3.25
N GLY A 28 -0.96 5.01 -1.93
CA GLY A 28 -1.18 6.31 -1.28
C GLY A 28 -0.20 7.39 -1.74
N ARG A 29 1.07 7.05 -1.96
CA ARG A 29 2.06 8.02 -2.47
C ARG A 29 1.79 8.43 -3.91
N VAL A 30 1.38 7.49 -4.77
CA VAL A 30 0.98 7.81 -6.14
C VAL A 30 -0.28 8.68 -6.16
N LEU A 31 -1.26 8.39 -5.31
CA LEU A 31 -2.46 9.23 -5.15
C LEU A 31 -2.10 10.66 -4.68
N GLY A 32 -1.12 10.79 -3.78
CA GLY A 32 -0.59 12.09 -3.37
C GLY A 32 0.01 12.90 -4.54
N ASN A 33 0.67 12.24 -5.49
CA ASN A 33 1.24 12.92 -6.67
C ASN A 33 0.16 13.59 -7.55
N VAL A 34 -1.06 13.07 -7.53
CA VAL A 34 -2.23 13.65 -8.22
C VAL A 34 -3.17 14.38 -7.24
N GLN A 35 -2.61 14.87 -6.12
CA GLN A 35 -3.26 15.75 -5.15
C GLN A 35 -4.41 15.13 -4.34
N TYR A 36 -4.47 13.80 -4.23
CA TYR A 36 -5.36 13.15 -3.28
C TYR A 36 -4.69 12.99 -1.92
N GLU A 37 -5.44 13.34 -0.86
CA GLU A 37 -5.04 13.09 0.52
C GLU A 37 -5.63 11.76 1.00
N THR A 38 -4.77 10.80 1.36
CA THR A 38 -5.18 9.47 1.83
C THR A 38 -6.12 9.55 3.04
N SER A 39 -5.88 10.50 3.94
CA SER A 39 -6.75 10.75 5.09
C SER A 39 -8.17 11.21 4.71
N GLN A 40 -8.31 11.98 3.63
CA GLN A 40 -9.62 12.39 3.12
C GLN A 40 -10.32 11.22 2.43
N LEU A 41 -9.58 10.44 1.64
CA LEU A 41 -10.10 9.25 1.00
C LEU A 41 -10.64 8.23 2.02
N SER A 42 -9.90 7.95 3.09
CA SER A 42 -10.37 7.06 4.17
C SER A 42 -11.62 7.59 4.85
N ARG A 43 -11.73 8.90 5.08
CA ARG A 43 -12.95 9.51 5.64
C ARG A 43 -14.15 9.36 4.72
N MET A 44 -13.97 9.52 3.41
CA MET A 44 -15.04 9.33 2.42
C MET A 44 -15.51 7.87 2.36
N ILE A 45 -14.59 6.91 2.45
CA ILE A 45 -14.92 5.48 2.51
C ILE A 45 -15.64 5.16 3.82
N LYS A 46 -15.14 5.66 4.96
CA LYS A 46 -15.81 5.51 6.25
C LYS A 46 -17.25 6.04 6.24
N SER A 47 -17.48 7.21 5.64
CA SER A 47 -18.84 7.76 5.51
C SER A 47 -19.78 6.83 4.74
N GLN A 48 -19.31 6.23 3.65
CA GLN A 48 -20.10 5.26 2.87
C GLN A 48 -20.39 3.98 3.66
N ILE A 49 -19.41 3.50 4.43
CA ILE A 49 -19.56 2.34 5.32
C ILE A 49 -20.59 2.64 6.42
N ASP A 50 -20.47 3.79 7.09
CA ASP A 50 -21.39 4.22 8.14
C ASP A 50 -22.83 4.31 7.61
N ASP A 51 -23.01 4.80 6.39
CA ASP A 51 -24.33 4.88 5.75
C ASP A 51 -24.89 3.52 5.32
N ALA A 52 -24.02 2.58 4.91
CA ALA A 52 -24.42 1.20 4.62
C ALA A 52 -24.84 0.45 5.90
N ILE A 53 -24.15 0.67 7.01
CA ILE A 53 -24.49 0.12 8.33
C ILE A 53 -25.85 0.66 8.79
N LYS A 54 -26.09 1.98 8.68
CA LYS A 54 -27.38 2.59 9.05
C LYS A 54 -28.56 2.05 8.22
N GLN A 55 -28.29 1.64 6.98
CA GLN A 55 -29.29 1.06 6.06
C GLN A 55 -29.44 -0.46 6.24
N ASP A 56 -28.78 -1.06 7.23
CA ASP A 56 -28.80 -2.50 7.50
C ASP A 56 -28.31 -3.36 6.30
N LYS A 57 -27.45 -2.79 5.46
CA LYS A 57 -26.87 -3.47 4.28
C LYS A 57 -25.56 -4.20 4.56
N MET A 58 -24.94 -3.92 5.70
CA MET A 58 -23.62 -4.43 6.09
C MET A 58 -23.51 -4.41 7.62
N LYS A 59 -22.86 -5.41 8.22
CA LYS A 59 -22.59 -5.41 9.66
C LYS A 59 -21.47 -4.43 10.01
N ALA A 60 -21.55 -3.83 11.19
CA ALA A 60 -20.53 -2.88 11.65
C ALA A 60 -19.11 -3.47 11.67
N THR A 61 -18.96 -4.72 12.13
CA THR A 61 -17.65 -5.41 12.14
C THR A 61 -17.07 -5.54 10.74
N GLU A 62 -17.85 -6.06 9.79
CA GLU A 62 -17.44 -6.23 8.40
C GLU A 62 -17.08 -4.89 7.74
N GLY A 63 -17.82 -3.83 8.08
CA GLY A 63 -17.53 -2.48 7.61
C GLY A 63 -16.20 -1.94 8.16
N MET A 64 -15.91 -2.13 9.45
CA MET A 64 -14.65 -1.70 10.04
C MET A 64 -13.47 -2.51 9.50
N ASP A 65 -13.64 -3.82 9.30
CA ASP A 65 -12.63 -4.67 8.66
C ASP A 65 -12.34 -4.20 7.22
N LEU A 66 -13.38 -3.80 6.47
CA LEU A 66 -13.23 -3.26 5.12
C LEU A 66 -12.49 -1.91 5.13
N LEU A 67 -12.78 -1.04 6.09
CA LEU A 67 -12.07 0.23 6.25
C LEU A 67 -10.59 0.01 6.58
N GLU A 68 -10.29 -0.91 7.51
CA GLU A 68 -8.92 -1.24 7.88
C GLU A 68 -8.15 -1.82 6.67
N ASN A 69 -8.78 -2.71 5.90
CA ASN A 69 -8.19 -3.27 4.69
C ASN A 69 -7.96 -2.20 3.61
N TYR A 70 -8.88 -1.24 3.47
CA TYR A 70 -8.70 -0.09 2.57
C TYR A 70 -7.50 0.76 2.98
N GLU A 71 -7.39 1.12 4.25
CA GLU A 71 -6.27 1.90 4.79
C GLU A 71 -4.93 1.17 4.65
N LYS A 72 -4.91 -0.14 4.93
CA LYS A 72 -3.76 -0.99 4.63
C LYS A 72 -3.44 -0.97 3.14
N GLY A 73 -4.43 -1.11 2.26
CA GLY A 73 -4.22 -1.06 0.80
C GLY A 73 -3.50 0.20 0.34
N LEU A 74 -3.80 1.36 0.93
CA LEU A 74 -3.12 2.62 0.61
C LEU A 74 -1.62 2.61 0.94
N SER A 75 -1.16 1.80 1.90
CA SER A 75 0.27 1.64 2.20
C SER A 75 0.98 0.60 1.34
N HIS A 76 0.24 -0.23 0.59
CA HIS A 76 0.83 -1.28 -0.25
C HIS A 76 1.48 -0.71 -1.51
N PRO A 77 2.46 -1.43 -2.09
CA PRO A 77 3.00 -1.13 -3.40
C PRO A 77 1.91 -1.10 -4.48
N THR A 78 2.18 -0.39 -5.57
CA THR A 78 1.26 -0.30 -6.72
C THR A 78 1.13 -1.58 -7.55
N TYR A 79 1.95 -2.59 -7.27
CA TYR A 79 1.99 -3.84 -8.01
C TYR A 79 1.40 -4.98 -7.19
N LEU A 80 0.90 -6.01 -7.88
CA LEU A 80 0.33 -7.19 -7.26
C LEU A 80 1.40 -8.02 -6.54
N SER A 81 1.01 -8.61 -5.41
CA SER A 81 1.79 -9.68 -4.79
C SER A 81 1.47 -11.00 -5.49
N LEU A 82 2.49 -11.78 -5.78
CA LEU A 82 2.30 -13.17 -6.19
C LEU A 82 2.13 -13.97 -4.90
N GLU A 83 0.90 -14.26 -4.51
CA GLU A 83 0.67 -15.24 -3.43
C GLU A 83 1.17 -16.60 -3.92
N THR A 84 2.18 -17.15 -3.25
CA THR A 84 2.53 -18.56 -3.39
C THR A 84 1.45 -19.34 -2.65
N ALA A 85 0.64 -20.08 -3.41
CA ALA A 85 -0.40 -20.98 -2.89
C ALA A 85 0.17 -22.06 -1.95
#